data_AF-A0A4S0Q2F8-F1
#
_entry.id   AF-A0A4S0Q2F8-F1
#
_cell.length_a   1.000
_cell.length_b   1.000
_cell.length_c   1.000
_cell.angle_alpha   90.00
_cell.angle_beta   90.00
_cell.angle_gamma   90.00
#
_symmetry.space_group_name_H-M   'P 1'
#
loop_
_entity.id
_entity.type
_entity.pdbx_description
1 polymer ?
#
loop_
_entity_poly.entity_id
_entity_poly.type
_entity_poly.pdbx_seq_one_letter_code
_entity_poly.pdbx_strand_id
1 'polypeptide(L)'
;PEYNLYDRASLDGPLLDLCKAEGLGVITYFSLAKGFLSGKYRGRADLGQSERGEDVASYLNDRGMRILAALDAVSARHSAKQAEVALAWVMARPGVTAP
;
A
#
# COMPACT_ATOMS: atom_id res chain seq x y z
N PRO A 1 -12.34 2.95 1.60
CA PRO A 1 -12.04 2.32 0.29
C PRO A 1 -10.69 1.62 0.29
N GLU A 2 -10.45 0.67 -0.61
CA GLU A 2 -9.10 0.10 -0.79
C GLU A 2 -8.15 1.21 -1.18
N TYR A 3 -7.04 1.35 -0.45
CA TYR A 3 -6.05 2.36 -0.79
C TYR A 3 -4.66 2.01 -0.26
N ASN A 4 -3.68 1.95 -1.15
CA ASN A 4 -2.29 1.69 -0.81
C ASN A 4 -1.37 2.18 -1.95
N LEU A 5 -0.05 1.94 -1.85
CA LEU A 5 0.91 2.36 -2.88
C LEU A 5 0.64 1.73 -4.26
N TYR A 6 0.02 0.56 -4.30
CA TYR A 6 -0.30 -0.18 -5.52
C TYR A 6 -1.72 0.15 -6.03
N ASP A 7 -2.73 0.07 -5.16
CA ASP A 7 -4.15 0.27 -5.49
C ASP A 7 -4.61 1.66 -5.05
N ARG A 8 -4.80 2.54 -6.03
CA ARG A 8 -5.14 3.96 -5.79
C ARG A 8 -6.43 4.42 -6.46
N ALA A 9 -6.81 3.77 -7.56
CA ALA A 9 -7.86 4.22 -8.46
C ALA A 9 -9.27 4.23 -7.85
N SER A 10 -9.50 3.39 -6.83
CA SER A 10 -10.76 3.32 -6.06
C SER A 10 -11.03 4.55 -5.21
N LEU A 11 -10.01 5.36 -4.90
CA LEU A 11 -10.15 6.56 -4.06
C LEU A 11 -9.65 7.82 -4.76
N ASP A 12 -8.49 7.79 -5.41
CA ASP A 12 -7.93 8.95 -6.09
C ASP A 12 -8.91 9.48 -7.16
N GLY A 13 -9.06 10.81 -7.22
CA GLY A 13 -9.95 11.49 -8.17
C GLY A 13 -11.31 11.85 -7.57
N PRO A 14 -12.43 11.68 -8.31
CA PRO A 14 -13.72 12.28 -7.96
C PRO A 14 -14.22 11.97 -6.55
N LEU A 15 -14.00 10.75 -6.06
CA LEU A 15 -14.46 10.34 -4.73
C LEU A 15 -13.70 11.08 -3.62
N LEU A 16 -12.37 11.10 -3.68
CA LEU A 16 -11.55 11.82 -2.69
C LEU A 16 -11.77 13.33 -2.76
N ASP A 17 -11.96 13.88 -3.96
CA ASP A 17 -12.26 15.30 -4.14
C ASP A 17 -13.61 15.68 -3.54
N LEU A 18 -14.64 14.83 -3.71
CA LEU A 18 -15.92 15.00 -3.05
C LEU A 18 -15.79 14.92 -1.53
N CYS A 19 -15.10 13.91 -0.99
CA CYS A 19 -14.89 13.79 0.45
C CYS A 19 -14.22 15.04 1.04
N LYS A 20 -13.23 15.60 0.34
CA LYS A 20 -12.58 16.84 0.75
C LYS A 20 -13.51 18.06 0.68
N ALA A 21 -14.31 18.18 -0.38
CA ALA A 21 -15.24 19.29 -0.56
C ALA A 21 -16.33 19.31 0.53
N GLU A 22 -16.80 18.12 0.95
CA GLU A 22 -17.87 17.96 1.94
C GLU A 22 -17.36 17.79 3.38
N GLY A 23 -16.04 17.89 3.61
CA GLY A 23 -15.45 17.72 4.95
C GLY A 23 -15.61 16.31 5.54
N LEU A 24 -15.70 15.28 4.69
CA LEU A 24 -15.87 13.89 5.09
C LEU A 24 -14.53 13.21 5.38
N GLY A 25 -14.47 12.52 6.51
CA GLY A 25 -13.33 11.68 6.85
C GLY A 25 -13.27 10.42 5.99
N VAL A 26 -12.06 10.03 5.58
CA VAL A 26 -11.84 8.81 4.80
C VAL A 26 -11.01 7.82 5.59
N ILE A 27 -11.59 6.65 5.85
CA ILE A 27 -10.91 5.49 6.45
C ILE A 27 -10.67 4.45 5.35
N THR A 28 -9.40 4.09 5.16
CA THR A 28 -9.00 3.16 4.09
C THR A 28 -8.80 1.74 4.60
N TYR A 29 -8.82 0.76 3.70
CA TYR A 29 -8.49 -0.64 4.03
C TYR A 29 -7.45 -1.20 3.05
N PHE A 30 -6.85 -2.33 3.42
CA PHE A 30 -5.73 -2.96 2.69
C PHE A 30 -4.53 -2.04 2.45
N SER A 31 -4.16 -1.24 3.46
CA SER A 31 -3.03 -0.29 3.41
C SER A 31 -1.68 -0.95 3.07
N LEU A 32 -1.55 -2.27 3.27
CA LEU A 32 -0.36 -3.06 2.92
C LEU A 32 -0.56 -4.01 1.73
N ALA A 33 -1.64 -3.88 0.94
CA ALA A 33 -1.95 -4.76 -0.19
C ALA A 33 -1.87 -6.25 0.21
N LYS A 34 -2.65 -6.63 1.22
CA LYS A 34 -2.68 -7.99 1.81
C LYS A 34 -1.32 -8.48 2.36
N GLY A 35 -0.41 -7.54 2.64
CA GLY A 35 0.93 -7.80 3.17
C GLY A 35 2.03 -7.75 2.10
N PHE A 36 1.71 -7.57 0.83
CA PHE A 36 2.68 -7.38 -0.24
C PHE A 36 3.68 -6.26 0.09
N LEU A 37 3.17 -5.09 0.51
CA LEU A 37 3.97 -3.87 0.78
C LEU A 37 4.79 -3.95 2.08
N SER A 38 4.79 -5.09 2.77
CA SER A 38 5.73 -5.35 3.85
C SER A 38 7.12 -5.76 3.35
N GLY A 39 7.24 -6.12 2.06
CA GLY A 39 8.48 -6.53 1.42
C GLY A 39 8.85 -8.00 1.62
N LYS A 40 8.03 -8.77 2.33
CA LYS A 40 8.30 -10.18 2.64
C LYS A 40 8.10 -11.14 1.44
N TYR A 41 7.30 -10.74 0.46
CA TYR A 41 7.06 -11.50 -0.77
C TYR A 41 7.88 -10.93 -1.92
N ARG A 42 8.86 -11.68 -2.42
CA ARG A 42 9.72 -11.32 -3.55
C ARG A 42 9.59 -12.27 -4.74
N GLY A 43 8.97 -13.43 -4.53
CA GLY A 43 8.57 -14.34 -5.59
C GLY A 43 7.49 -15.31 -5.11
N ARG A 44 7.05 -16.20 -6.01
CA ARG A 44 5.99 -17.18 -5.69
C ARG A 44 6.38 -18.14 -4.57
N ALA A 45 7.67 -18.41 -4.39
CA ALA A 45 8.17 -19.23 -3.29
C ALA A 45 7.86 -18.63 -1.91
N ASP A 46 7.68 -17.31 -1.81
CA ASP A 46 7.37 -16.64 -0.54
C ASP A 46 5.89 -16.69 -0.18
N LEU A 47 5.00 -17.13 -1.09
CA LEU A 47 3.56 -17.19 -0.84
C LEU A 47 3.21 -18.15 0.33
N GLY A 48 4.09 -19.10 0.64
CA GLY A 48 3.94 -19.98 1.81
C GLY A 48 4.24 -19.33 3.17
N GLN A 49 4.76 -18.09 3.21
CA GLN A 49 5.09 -17.40 4.46
C GLN A 49 3.85 -16.98 5.28
N SER A 50 2.64 -17.15 4.75
CA SER A 50 1.38 -16.85 5.44
C SER A 50 0.23 -17.66 4.84
N GLU A 51 -0.76 -18.02 5.66
CA GLU A 51 -2.00 -18.65 5.18
C GLU A 51 -2.73 -17.81 4.11
N ARG A 52 -2.56 -16.48 4.14
CA ARG A 52 -3.14 -15.54 3.17
C ARG A 52 -2.17 -15.18 2.04
N GLY A 53 -1.04 -15.87 1.93
CA GLY A 53 0.00 -15.49 0.98
C GLY A 53 -0.44 -15.58 -0.47
N GLU A 54 -1.26 -16.56 -0.85
CA GLU A 54 -1.80 -16.67 -2.21
C GLU A 54 -2.61 -15.44 -2.65
N ASP A 55 -3.23 -14.71 -1.71
CA ASP A 55 -3.96 -13.49 -2.02
C ASP A 55 -3.06 -12.37 -2.57
N VAL A 56 -1.74 -12.48 -2.38
CA VAL A 56 -0.70 -11.54 -2.83
C VAL A 56 -0.20 -11.84 -4.25
N ALA A 57 -0.49 -13.01 -4.81
CA ALA A 57 0.10 -13.47 -6.07
C ALA A 57 -0.11 -12.49 -7.23
N SER A 58 -1.24 -11.77 -7.28
CA SER A 58 -1.54 -10.76 -8.30
C SER A 58 -0.60 -9.54 -8.26
N TYR A 59 0.03 -9.25 -7.12
CA TYR A 59 1.00 -8.16 -6.95
C TYR A 59 2.43 -8.57 -7.35
N LEU A 60 2.72 -9.87 -7.49
CA LEU A 60 4.02 -10.39 -7.94
C LEU A 60 4.18 -10.27 -9.46
N ASN A 61 4.23 -9.03 -9.93
CA ASN A 61 4.43 -8.66 -11.32
C ASN A 61 5.42 -7.48 -11.43
N ASP A 62 5.78 -7.08 -12.64
CA ASP A 62 6.77 -6.02 -12.87
C ASP A 62 6.43 -4.70 -12.16
N ARG A 63 5.14 -4.33 -12.10
CA ARG A 63 4.71 -3.11 -11.41
C ARG A 63 4.92 -3.24 -9.91
N GLY A 64 4.53 -4.36 -9.33
CA GLY A 64 4.70 -4.61 -7.90
C GLY A 64 6.17 -4.66 -7.51
N MET A 65 7.01 -5.33 -8.31
CA MET A 65 8.45 -5.42 -8.05
C MET A 65 9.14 -4.05 -8.11
N ARG A 66 8.73 -3.16 -9.03
CA ARG A 66 9.21 -1.77 -9.05
C ARG A 66 8.80 -0.99 -7.79
N ILE A 67 7.60 -1.21 -7.27
CA ILE A 67 7.14 -0.58 -6.02
C ILE A 67 7.97 -1.08 -4.83
N LEU A 68 8.23 -2.39 -4.73
CA LEU A 68 9.07 -2.93 -3.67
C LEU A 68 10.51 -2.41 -3.75
N ALA A 69 11.07 -2.27 -4.96
CA ALA A 69 12.39 -1.67 -5.15
C ALA A 69 12.45 -0.19 -4.69
N ALA A 70 11.38 0.57 -4.94
CA ALA A 70 11.27 1.94 -4.42
C ALA A 70 11.16 1.96 -2.88
N LEU A 71 10.42 1.01 -2.30
CA LEU A 71 10.34 0.85 -0.85
C LEU A 71 11.70 0.47 -0.26
N ASP A 72 12.48 -0.41 -0.89
CA ASP A 72 13.85 -0.75 -0.47
C ASP A 72 14.72 0.52 -0.34
N ALA A 73 14.70 1.38 -1.36
CA ALA A 73 15.49 2.61 -1.37
C ALA A 73 15.07 3.59 -0.26
N VAL A 74 13.76 3.79 -0.06
CA VAL A 74 13.25 4.70 0.98
C VAL A 74 13.48 4.14 2.38
N SER A 75 13.23 2.84 2.58
CA SER A 75 13.51 2.14 3.84
C SER A 75 14.98 2.23 4.23
N ALA A 76 15.91 2.03 3.29
CA ALA A 76 17.34 2.15 3.56
C ALA A 76 17.72 3.58 3.96
N ARG A 77 17.17 4.60 3.27
CA ARG A 77 17.43 6.01 3.58
C ARG A 77 16.95 6.43 4.96
N HIS A 78 15.82 5.90 5.41
CA HIS A 78 15.16 6.31 6.65
C HIS A 78 15.36 5.34 7.81
N SER A 79 16.12 4.25 7.61
CA SER A 79 16.27 3.17 8.59
C SER A 79 14.94 2.65 9.13
N ALA A 80 13.95 2.50 8.24
CA ALA A 80 12.59 2.11 8.56
C ALA A 80 12.18 0.84 7.79
N LYS A 81 11.25 0.05 8.34
CA LYS A 81 10.68 -1.11 7.66
C LYS A 81 9.80 -0.67 6.49
N GLN A 82 9.71 -1.47 5.44
CA GLN A 82 8.88 -1.13 4.28
C GLN A 82 7.42 -0.92 4.64
N ALA A 83 6.88 -1.75 5.55
CA ALA A 83 5.51 -1.59 6.04
C ALA A 83 5.31 -0.22 6.72
N GLU A 84 6.29 0.28 7.48
CA GLU A 84 6.22 1.59 8.12
C GLU A 84 6.20 2.70 7.07
N VAL A 85 7.05 2.59 6.04
CA VAL A 85 7.08 3.54 4.91
C VAL A 85 5.76 3.54 4.14
N ALA A 86 5.20 2.36 3.85
CA ALA A 86 3.93 2.22 3.14
C ALA A 86 2.75 2.83 3.93
N LEU A 87 2.68 2.57 5.24
CA LEU A 87 1.67 3.17 6.11
C LEU A 87 1.85 4.68 6.23
N ALA A 88 3.08 5.15 6.40
CA ALA A 88 3.39 6.59 6.44
C ALA A 88 2.97 7.29 5.15
N TRP A 89 3.14 6.64 3.99
CA TRP A 89 2.68 7.17 2.72
C TRP A 89 1.16 7.35 2.67
N VAL A 90 0.38 6.38 3.18
CA VAL A 90 -1.09 6.48 3.24
C VAL A 90 -1.53 7.58 4.22
N MET A 91 -0.93 7.65 5.41
CA MET A 91 -1.23 8.70 6.41
C MET A 91 -0.91 10.12 5.92
N ALA A 92 0.08 10.26 5.02
CA ALA A 92 0.47 11.55 4.45
C ALA A 92 -0.46 12.03 3.32
N ARG A 93 -1.49 11.27 2.93
CA ARG A 93 -2.37 11.63 1.81
C ARG A 93 -3.40 12.69 2.23
N PRO A 94 -3.44 13.85 1.53
CA PRO A 94 -4.48 14.84 1.79
C PRO A 94 -5.88 14.25 1.59
N GLY A 95 -6.73 14.37 2.62
CA GLY A 95 -8.10 13.86 2.63
C GLY A 95 -8.25 12.42 3.16
N VAL A 96 -7.15 11.72 3.48
CA VAL A 96 -7.21 10.46 4.24
C VAL A 96 -7.11 10.78 5.73
N THR A 97 -8.05 10.27 6.52
CA THR A 97 -8.11 10.52 7.98
C THR A 97 -7.36 9.45 8.76
N ALA A 98 -7.52 8.19 8.36
CA ALA A 98 -6.79 7.07 8.94
C ALA A 98 -6.69 5.89 7.95
N PRO A 99 -5.56 5.19 7.89
CA PRO A 99 -5.53 3.78 7.56
C PRO A 99 -5.95 2.88 8.73
#